data_AF-M6R853-F1
#
_entry.id   AF-M6R853-F1
#
_cell.length_a   1.000
_cell.length_b   1.000
_cell.length_c   1.000
_cell.angle_alpha   90.00
_cell.angle_beta   90.00
_cell.angle_gamma   90.00
#
_symmetry.space_group_name_H-M   'P 1'
#
loop_
_entity.id
_entity.type
_entity.pdbx_description
1 polymer ?
#
loop_
_entity_poly.entity_id
_entity_poly.type
_entity_poly.pdbx_seq_one_letter_code
_entity_poly.pdbx_strand_id
1 'polypeptide(L)'
;MYKPHKEQFHKFEETSSGVFGLFDTPAEIISAAAKTKEKNYTDFDCFTPYPVHGLDDAMGLPRSGLPWVTFFMGLFGCTVGFSMQYLTHKYDWSLNISGKNLNAWFAYIPITFEFTVFMAGVGTAAAMFF
;
A
#
# COMPACT_ATOMS: atom_id res chain seq x y z
N MET A 1 15.17 -8.59 7.89
CA MET A 1 13.74 -8.40 8.22
C MET A 1 13.47 -6.90 8.20
N TYR A 2 12.83 -6.41 7.14
CA TYR A 2 12.58 -4.98 6.94
C TYR A 2 11.62 -4.46 8.01
N LYS A 3 11.98 -3.39 8.70
CA LYS A 3 11.10 -2.72 9.68
C LYS A 3 10.53 -1.46 9.03
N PRO A 4 9.21 -1.23 9.10
CA PRO A 4 8.65 0.02 8.62
C PRO A 4 9.16 1.19 9.47
N HIS A 5 9.65 2.24 8.81
CA HIS A 5 10.12 3.48 9.41
C HIS A 5 9.02 4.54 9.32
N LYS A 6 8.97 5.45 10.31
CA LYS A 6 7.95 6.52 10.34
C LYS A 6 8.06 7.48 9.16
N GLU A 7 9.26 7.63 8.60
CA GLU A 7 9.56 8.47 7.43
C GLU A 7 8.85 8.01 6.15
N GLN A 8 8.33 6.78 6.12
CA GLN A 8 7.56 6.25 4.99
C GLN A 8 6.13 6.77 4.93
N PHE A 9 5.67 7.40 6.01
CA PHE A 9 4.37 8.06 6.10
C PHE A 9 4.67 9.55 6.09
N HIS A 10 4.60 10.16 4.90
CA HIS A 10 4.96 11.55 4.68
C HIS A 10 4.12 12.47 5.58
N LYS A 11 4.80 13.29 6.39
CA LYS A 11 4.19 14.39 7.11
C LYS A 11 4.48 15.68 6.35
N PHE A 12 3.44 16.38 5.95
CA PHE A 12 3.56 17.73 5.40
C PHE A 12 3.75 18.72 6.55
N GLU A 13 4.89 19.40 6.61
CA GLU A 13 5.05 20.60 7.45
C GLU A 13 4.81 21.84 6.58
N GLU A 14 3.84 22.68 6.97
CA GLU A 14 3.62 23.96 6.30
C GLU A 14 4.82 24.88 6.53
N THR A 15 5.51 25.23 5.45
CA THR A 15 6.65 26.16 5.48
C THR A 15 6.19 27.56 5.07
N SER A 16 6.56 28.59 5.86
CA SER A 16 6.16 29.99 5.61
C SER A 16 6.94 30.69 4.50
N SER A 17 8.07 30.13 4.05
CA SER A 17 8.95 30.72 3.03
C SER A 17 9.75 29.64 2.31
N GLY A 18 9.73 29.64 0.98
CA GLY A 18 10.46 28.68 0.14
C GLY A 18 10.95 29.30 -1.16
N VAL A 19 11.78 28.54 -1.88
CA VAL A 19 12.25 28.88 -3.23
C VAL A 19 11.62 27.90 -4.21
N PHE A 20 11.08 28.42 -5.32
CA PHE A 20 10.53 27.60 -6.39
C PHE A 20 11.40 27.69 -7.65
N GLY A 21 11.70 26.55 -8.26
CA GLY A 21 12.39 26.46 -9.55
C GLY A 21 11.44 25.91 -10.61
N LEU A 22 11.35 26.59 -11.75
CA LEU A 22 10.57 26.14 -12.90
C LEU A 22 11.53 25.55 -13.94
N PHE A 23 11.23 24.34 -14.40
CA PHE A 23 12.07 23.59 -15.32
C PHE A 23 11.24 23.16 -16.53
N ASP A 24 11.85 23.19 -17.71
CA ASP A 24 11.15 22.87 -18.96
C ASP A 24 11.21 21.36 -19.26
N THR A 25 12.24 20.67 -18.76
CA THR A 25 12.46 19.25 -19.05
C THR A 25 12.54 18.37 -17.79
N PRO A 26 12.10 17.10 -17.84
CA PRO A 26 12.21 16.18 -16.71
C PRO A 26 13.66 15.90 -16.29
N ALA A 27 14.58 15.91 -17.25
CA ALA A 27 16.00 15.68 -16.98
C ALA A 27 16.61 16.80 -16.12
N GLU A 28 16.19 18.04 -16.35
CA GLU A 28 16.58 19.18 -15.50
C GLU A 28 16.09 19.01 -14.07
N ILE A 29 14.82 18.60 -13.88
CA ILE A 29 14.24 18.34 -12.55
C ILE A 29 15.04 17.26 -11.81
N ILE A 30 15.34 16.13 -12.46
CA ILE A 30 16.14 15.06 -11.86
C ILE A 30 17.53 15.58 -11.44
N SER A 31 18.18 16.35 -12.32
CA SER A 31 19.51 16.91 -12.03
C SER A 31 19.48 17.94 -10.89
N ALA A 32 18.39 18.71 -10.78
CA ALA A 32 18.17 19.66 -9.71
C ALA A 32 17.91 18.94 -8.39
N ALA A 33 17.03 17.93 -8.36
CA ALA A 33 16.75 17.12 -7.19
C ALA A 33 18.02 16.44 -6.64
N ALA A 34 18.85 15.87 -7.51
CA ALA A 34 20.12 15.25 -7.12
C ALA A 34 21.08 16.26 -6.46
N LYS A 35 21.24 17.45 -7.05
CA LYS A 35 22.08 18.52 -6.48
C LYS A 35 21.55 19.06 -5.15
N THR A 36 20.23 19.11 -4.99
CA THR A 36 19.58 19.55 -3.75
C THR A 36 19.81 18.53 -2.63
N LYS A 37 19.69 17.23 -2.94
CA LYS A 37 20.05 16.13 -2.04
C LYS A 37 21.53 16.14 -1.66
N GLU A 38 22.45 16.33 -2.62
CA GLU A 38 23.90 16.43 -2.37
C GLU A 38 24.24 17.56 -1.39
N LYS A 39 23.46 18.64 -1.41
CA LYS A 39 23.58 19.77 -0.48
C LYS A 39 22.92 19.53 0.88
N ASN A 40 22.37 18.34 1.14
CA ASN A 40 21.69 17.94 2.37
C ASN A 40 20.46 18.78 2.73
N TYR A 41 19.71 19.27 1.73
CA TYR A 41 18.38 19.81 1.99
C TYR A 41 17.38 18.67 2.19
N THR A 42 16.58 18.74 3.25
CA THR A 42 15.67 17.65 3.69
C THR A 42 14.21 17.91 3.37
N ASP A 43 13.82 19.17 3.19
CA ASP A 43 12.41 19.59 3.06
C ASP A 43 12.13 20.20 1.68
N PHE A 44 12.24 19.39 0.64
CA PHE A 44 11.91 19.80 -0.72
C PHE A 44 11.07 18.74 -1.42
N ASP A 45 10.20 19.20 -2.33
CA ASP A 45 9.34 18.34 -3.13
C ASP A 45 9.41 18.76 -4.61
N CYS A 46 9.09 17.83 -5.51
CA CYS A 46 9.13 18.01 -6.95
C CYS A 46 7.74 17.77 -7.54
N PHE A 47 7.04 18.86 -7.87
CA PHE A 47 5.71 18.78 -8.46
C PHE A 47 5.80 18.49 -9.96
N THR A 48 5.44 17.27 -10.36
CA THR A 48 5.38 16.86 -11.78
C THR A 48 3.96 16.46 -12.18
N PRO A 49 3.49 16.80 -13.39
CA PRO A 49 2.14 16.46 -13.84
C PRO A 49 1.95 14.97 -14.17
N TYR A 50 3.04 14.19 -14.19
CA TYR A 50 3.07 12.76 -14.43
C TYR A 50 4.26 12.13 -13.68
N PRO A 51 4.27 10.80 -13.45
CA PRO A 51 5.37 10.12 -12.79
C PRO A 51 6.65 10.17 -13.65
N VAL A 52 7.73 10.69 -13.06
CA VAL A 52 9.06 10.72 -13.68
C VAL A 52 9.90 9.59 -13.09
N HIS A 53 10.32 8.64 -13.92
CA HIS A 53 11.14 7.52 -13.47
C HIS A 53 12.50 7.98 -12.93
N GLY A 54 12.90 7.49 -11.75
CA GLY A 54 14.18 7.78 -11.11
C GLY A 54 14.21 9.11 -10.35
N LEU A 55 13.09 9.86 -10.31
CA LEU A 55 12.99 11.08 -9.51
C LEU A 55 12.99 10.76 -8.00
N ASP A 56 12.36 9.67 -7.60
CA ASP A 56 12.34 9.13 -6.24
C ASP A 56 13.76 8.80 -5.74
N ASP A 57 14.56 8.13 -6.57
CA ASP A 57 15.97 7.84 -6.26
C ASP A 57 16.82 9.11 -6.18
N ALA A 58 16.59 10.06 -7.10
CA ALA A 58 17.28 11.35 -7.14
C ALA A 58 16.96 12.22 -5.91
N MET A 59 15.71 12.19 -5.44
CA MET A 59 15.28 12.81 -4.19
C MET A 59 15.78 12.04 -2.96
N GLY A 60 16.05 10.74 -3.09
CA GLY A 60 16.47 9.88 -1.98
C GLY A 60 15.32 9.48 -1.07
N LEU A 61 14.11 9.36 -1.62
CA LEU A 61 12.94 9.00 -0.85
C LEU A 61 13.01 7.55 -0.36
N PRO A 62 12.62 7.27 0.90
CA PRO A 62 12.48 5.91 1.35
C PRO A 62 11.32 5.22 0.62
N ARG A 63 11.37 3.88 0.51
CA ARG A 63 10.25 3.10 -0.03
C ARG A 63 8.98 3.38 0.78
N SER A 64 7.82 3.43 0.12
CA SER A 64 6.53 3.59 0.80
C SER A 64 6.21 2.43 1.75
N GLY A 65 5.55 2.73 2.88
CA GLY A 65 5.05 1.76 3.85
C GLY A 65 3.75 1.07 3.44
N LEU A 66 3.09 1.59 2.38
CA LEU A 66 1.79 1.12 1.90
C LEU A 66 1.73 -0.40 1.60
N PRO A 67 2.75 -1.03 0.98
CA PRO A 67 2.73 -2.47 0.73
C PRO A 67 2.57 -3.33 1.98
N TRP A 68 3.07 -2.87 3.13
CA TRP A 68 2.90 -3.59 4.40
C TRP A 68 1.46 -3.54 4.89
N VAL A 69 0.82 -2.37 4.77
CA VAL A 69 -0.60 -2.22 5.10
C VAL A 69 -1.43 -3.15 4.21
N THR A 70 -1.19 -3.14 2.90
CA THR A 70 -1.87 -4.04 1.94
C THR A 70 -1.70 -5.51 2.33
N PHE A 71 -0.48 -5.92 2.68
CA PHE A 71 -0.19 -7.31 3.07
C PHE A 71 -0.96 -7.74 4.32
N PHE A 72 -0.91 -6.95 5.40
CA PHE A 72 -1.58 -7.31 6.65
C PHE A 72 -3.10 -7.27 6.53
N MET A 73 -3.65 -6.31 5.78
CA MET A 73 -5.08 -6.24 5.50
C MET A 73 -5.56 -7.41 4.63
N GLY A 74 -4.77 -7.80 3.61
CA GLY A 74 -5.04 -8.99 2.82
C GLY A 74 -4.98 -10.28 3.65
N LEU A 75 -3.96 -10.44 4.49
CA LEU A 75 -3.82 -11.61 5.37
C LEU A 75 -4.99 -11.72 6.36
N PHE A 76 -5.43 -10.58 6.90
CA PHE A 76 -6.62 -10.50 7.73
C PHE A 76 -7.87 -10.93 6.95
N GLY A 77 -8.08 -10.40 5.74
CA GLY A 77 -9.17 -10.82 4.85
C GLY A 77 -9.15 -12.32 4.57
N CYS A 78 -8.02 -12.88 4.18
CA CYS A 78 -7.88 -14.32 3.92
C CYS A 78 -8.26 -15.16 5.14
N THR A 79 -7.75 -14.79 6.31
CA THR A 79 -7.99 -15.51 7.57
C THR A 79 -9.46 -15.45 7.97
N VAL A 80 -10.08 -14.27 7.91
CA VAL A 80 -11.49 -14.06 8.29
C VAL A 80 -12.41 -14.74 7.28
N GLY A 81 -12.17 -14.57 5.98
CA GLY A 81 -13.00 -15.13 4.91
C GLY A 81 -13.01 -16.66 4.93
N PHE A 82 -11.86 -17.28 5.17
CA PHE A 82 -11.78 -18.74 5.30
C PHE A 82 -12.40 -19.23 6.60
N SER A 83 -12.07 -18.58 7.73
CA SER A 83 -12.56 -19.00 9.06
C SER A 83 -14.07 -18.88 9.15
N MET A 84 -14.68 -17.81 8.61
CA MET A 84 -16.13 -17.62 8.60
C MET A 84 -16.83 -18.80 7.91
N GLN A 85 -16.41 -19.15 6.69
CA GLN A 85 -17.01 -20.25 5.93
C GLN A 85 -16.83 -21.60 6.64
N TYR A 86 -15.63 -21.84 7.17
CA TYR A 86 -15.32 -23.08 7.89
C TYR A 86 -16.14 -23.21 9.18
N LEU A 87 -16.27 -22.14 9.96
CA LEU A 87 -17.06 -22.11 11.19
C LEU A 87 -18.55 -22.36 10.89
N THR A 88 -19.11 -21.67 9.90
CA THR A 88 -20.53 -21.82 9.54
C THR A 88 -20.85 -23.21 9.03
N HIS A 89 -20.08 -23.74 8.08
CA HIS A 89 -20.37 -25.04 7.47
C HIS A 89 -20.09 -26.24 8.37
N LYS A 90 -19.10 -26.14 9.27
CA LYS A 90 -18.68 -27.28 10.10
C LYS A 90 -19.28 -27.29 11.49
N TYR A 91 -19.40 -26.13 12.14
CA TYR A 91 -19.73 -26.06 13.57
C TYR A 91 -21.10 -25.44 13.84
N ASP A 92 -21.43 -24.33 13.19
CA ASP A 92 -22.64 -23.57 13.50
C ASP A 92 -23.89 -24.18 12.84
N TRP A 93 -23.87 -24.33 11.51
CA TRP A 93 -25.01 -24.84 10.74
C TRP A 93 -24.58 -25.85 9.68
N SER A 94 -24.35 -27.08 10.15
CA SER A 94 -24.01 -28.21 9.29
C SER A 94 -25.19 -28.60 8.40
N LEU A 95 -25.15 -28.18 7.13
CA LEU A 95 -26.16 -28.52 6.12
C LEU A 95 -25.60 -29.53 5.13
N ASN A 96 -26.33 -30.62 4.90
CA ASN A 96 -26.04 -31.54 3.81
C ASN A 96 -26.52 -30.94 2.48
N ILE A 97 -25.61 -30.30 1.74
CA ILE A 97 -25.86 -29.78 0.40
C ILE A 97 -25.27 -30.73 -0.62
N SER A 98 -26.13 -31.40 -1.40
CA SER A 98 -25.71 -32.27 -2.51
C SER A 98 -24.78 -33.43 -2.11
N GLY A 99 -24.81 -33.88 -0.85
CA GLY A 99 -23.96 -34.96 -0.35
C GLY A 99 -22.48 -34.58 -0.21
N LYS A 100 -22.13 -33.30 -0.35
CA LYS A 100 -20.75 -32.83 -0.20
C LYS A 100 -20.29 -32.90 1.25
N ASN A 101 -19.00 -33.10 1.45
CA ASN A 101 -18.39 -33.04 2.78
C ASN A 101 -18.62 -31.64 3.38
N LEU A 102 -18.96 -31.60 4.67
CA LEU A 102 -19.13 -30.37 5.46
C LEU A 102 -17.89 -29.48 5.47
N ASN A 103 -16.71 -30.06 5.19
CA ASN A 103 -15.49 -29.31 4.96
C ASN A 103 -15.06 -29.32 3.48
N ALA A 104 -15.82 -28.63 2.63
CA ALA A 104 -15.52 -28.48 1.20
C ALA A 104 -14.56 -27.31 0.94
N TRP A 105 -13.35 -27.37 1.49
CA TRP A 105 -12.38 -26.27 1.47
C TRP A 105 -12.09 -25.68 0.06
N PHE A 106 -12.12 -26.49 -0.99
CA PHE A 106 -11.98 -26.02 -2.38
C PHE A 106 -13.11 -25.06 -2.80
N ALA A 107 -14.33 -25.27 -2.32
CA ALA A 107 -15.46 -24.39 -2.62
C ALA A 107 -15.32 -23.03 -1.92
N TYR A 108 -14.52 -22.94 -0.87
CA TYR A 108 -14.31 -21.69 -0.11
C TYR A 108 -13.28 -20.77 -0.75
N ILE A 109 -12.45 -21.29 -1.67
CA ILE A 109 -11.34 -20.56 -2.29
C ILE A 109 -11.82 -19.30 -3.02
N PRO A 110 -12.85 -19.34 -3.91
CA PRO A 110 -13.28 -18.14 -4.62
C PRO A 110 -13.72 -17.03 -3.67
N ILE A 111 -14.50 -17.35 -2.65
CA ILE A 111 -14.99 -16.37 -1.67
C ILE A 111 -13.85 -15.82 -0.81
N THR A 112 -12.93 -16.69 -0.38
CA THR A 112 -11.74 -16.29 0.39
C THR A 112 -10.84 -15.36 -0.43
N PHE A 113 -10.66 -15.66 -1.71
CA PHE A 113 -9.89 -14.83 -2.64
C PHE A 113 -10.51 -13.44 -2.80
N GLU A 114 -11.80 -13.36 -3.12
CA GLU A 114 -12.50 -12.07 -3.28
C GLU A 114 -12.43 -11.24 -1.99
N PHE A 115 -12.64 -11.86 -0.84
CA PHE A 115 -12.59 -11.15 0.45
C PHE A 115 -11.17 -10.68 0.81
N THR A 116 -10.15 -11.44 0.42
CA THR A 116 -8.74 -11.03 0.53
C THR A 116 -8.45 -9.79 -0.31
N VAL A 117 -8.86 -9.80 -1.58
CA VAL A 117 -8.67 -8.66 -2.50
C VAL A 117 -9.46 -7.44 -2.03
N PHE A 118 -10.69 -7.63 -1.56
CA PHE A 118 -11.52 -6.57 -0.99
C PHE A 118 -10.85 -5.88 0.20
N MET A 119 -10.43 -6.66 1.21
CA MET A 119 -9.79 -6.11 2.42
C MET A 119 -8.44 -5.45 2.10
N ALA A 120 -7.64 -6.07 1.22
CA ALA A 120 -6.38 -5.49 0.78
C ALA A 120 -6.60 -4.16 0.04
N GLY A 121 -7.57 -4.09 -0.88
CA GLY A 121 -7.87 -2.90 -1.67
C GLY A 121 -8.39 -1.75 -0.81
N VAL A 122 -9.43 -1.99 -0.01
CA VAL A 122 -10.02 -0.96 0.88
C VAL A 122 -9.01 -0.50 1.92
N GLY A 123 -8.24 -1.42 2.51
CA GLY A 123 -7.20 -1.10 3.48
C GLY A 123 -6.08 -0.24 2.89
N THR A 124 -5.67 -0.53 1.66
CA THR A 124 -4.66 0.26 0.93
C THR A 124 -5.19 1.65 0.61
N ALA A 125 -6.42 1.76 0.12
CA ALA A 125 -7.04 3.05 -0.18
C ALA A 125 -7.15 3.91 1.09
N ALA A 126 -7.63 3.33 2.20
CA ALA A 126 -7.71 4.04 3.47
C ALA A 126 -6.33 4.54 3.93
N ALA A 127 -5.30 3.69 3.90
CA ALA A 127 -3.94 4.06 4.30
C ALA A 127 -3.23 5.03 3.34
N MET A 128 -3.76 5.25 2.13
CA MET A 128 -3.24 6.26 1.21
C MET A 128 -3.73 7.67 1.59
N PHE A 129 -4.92 7.78 2.19
CA PHE A 129 -5.52 9.07 2.57
C PHE A 129 -5.15 9.53 3.99
N PHE A 130 -4.59 8.64 4.82
CA PHE A 130 -4.22 8.90 6.23
C PHE A 130 -2.74 8.63 6.47
#